data_AF-A0A1G7NJZ5-F1
#
_entry.id   AF-A0A1G7NJZ5-F1
#
_cell.length_a   1.000
_cell.length_b   1.000
_cell.length_c   1.000
_cell.angle_alpha   90.00
_cell.angle_beta   90.00
_cell.angle_gamma   90.00
#
_symmetry.space_group_name_H-M   'P 1'
#
loop_
_entity.id
_entity.type
_entity.pdbx_description
1 polymer ?
#
loop_
_entity_poly.entity_id
_entity_poly.type
_entity_poly.pdbx_seq_one_letter_code
_entity_poly.pdbx_strand_id
1 'polypeptide(L)' 'MSGIKALEEVIMVIGSKGSDGGYSVLTPHGLVHVPGNNPLMREAYAALVKANVKVQEIAQQQRAA' A
#
# COMPACT_ATOMS: atom_id res chain seq x y z
N MET A 1 5.01 22.45 -20.03
CA MET A 1 4.80 21.71 -18.77
C MET A 1 5.30 20.29 -18.98
N SER A 2 6.53 20.02 -18.54
CA SER A 2 7.23 18.75 -18.79
C SER A 2 7.19 17.89 -17.54
N GLY A 3 6.72 16.65 -17.66
CA GLY A 3 7.32 15.55 -16.92
C GLY A 3 6.57 14.92 -15.75
N ILE A 4 5.24 15.09 -15.60
CA ILE A 4 4.50 14.12 -14.77
C ILE A 4 4.29 12.88 -15.62
N LYS A 5 5.28 11.96 -15.62
CA LYS A 5 4.99 10.57 -16.01
C LYS A 5 3.83 10.14 -15.12
N ALA A 6 2.70 9.79 -15.72
CA ALA A 6 1.52 9.34 -15.01
C ALA A 6 1.97 8.29 -13.97
N LEU A 7 1.74 8.58 -12.69
CA LEU A 7 1.96 7.61 -11.64
C LEU A 7 1.09 6.40 -11.99
N GLU A 8 1.70 5.23 -12.14
CA GLU A 8 0.95 4.00 -12.43
C GLU A 8 -0.10 3.78 -11.35
N GLU A 9 -1.30 3.40 -11.79
CA GLU A 9 -2.39 3.08 -10.88
C GLU A 9 -2.03 1.81 -10.10
N VAL A 10 -2.05 1.91 -8.77
CA VAL A 10 -1.82 0.76 -7.88
C VAL A 10 -3.19 0.23 -7.47
N ILE A 11 -3.48 -1.01 -7.83
CA ILE A 11 -4.76 -1.68 -7.53
C ILE A 11 -4.75 -2.21 -6.10
N MET A 12 -3.65 -2.85 -5.68
CA MET A 12 -3.56 -3.45 -4.35
C MET A 12 -2.09 -3.58 -3.90
N VAL A 13 -1.84 -3.37 -2.61
CA VAL A 13 -0.53 -3.64 -1.98
C VAL A 13 -0.69 -4.81 -1.00
N ILE A 14 0.04 -5.89 -1.26
CA ILE A 14 0.12 -7.07 -0.39
C ILE A 14 1.47 -7.01 0.33
N GLY A 15 1.45 -6.73 1.63
CA GLY A 15 2.63 -6.93 2.47
C GLY A 15 2.85 -8.42 2.73
N SER A 16 4.05 -8.95 2.46
CA SER A 16 4.39 -10.30 2.87
C SER A 16 4.92 -10.29 4.31
N LYS A 17 4.26 -11.00 5.22
CA LYS A 17 4.81 -11.33 6.54
C LYS A 17 5.75 -12.54 6.38
N GLY A 18 6.93 -12.34 5.80
CA GLY A 18 7.95 -13.38 5.60
C GLY A 18 9.37 -12.83 5.81
N SER A 19 10.36 -13.72 5.82
CA SER A 19 11.78 -13.45 6.13
C SER A 19 12.41 -12.30 5.32
N ASP A 20 11.86 -12.02 4.13
CA ASP A 20 12.43 -11.06 3.19
C ASP A 20 11.79 -9.66 3.32
N GLY A 21 10.69 -9.54 4.08
CA GLY A 21 10.01 -8.28 4.40
C GLY A 21 9.50 -7.48 3.19
N GLY A 22 9.45 -8.08 2.00
CA GLY A 22 9.08 -7.43 0.75
C GLY A 22 7.58 -7.23 0.56
N TYR A 23 7.24 -6.38 -0.39
CA TYR A 23 5.87 -6.03 -0.75
C TYR A 23 5.58 -6.48 -2.18
N SER A 24 4.37 -6.96 -2.43
CA SER A 24 3.89 -7.22 -3.79
C SER A 24 2.80 -6.22 -4.12
N VAL A 25 2.99 -5.47 -5.20
CA VAL A 25 2.09 -4.43 -5.68
C VAL A 25 1.41 -4.94 -6.94
N LEU A 26 0.08 -5.04 -6.91
CA LEU A 26 -0.71 -5.35 -8.09
C LEU A 26 -0.95 -4.06 -8.87
N THR A 27 -0.47 -4.01 -10.11
CA THR A 27 -0.74 -2.96 -11.08
C THR A 27 -1.63 -3.51 -12.21
N PRO A 28 -2.18 -2.66 -13.10
CA PRO A 28 -2.90 -3.09 -14.29
C PRO A 28 -2.08 -4.00 -15.22
N HIS A 29 -0.75 -3.98 -15.09
CA HIS A 29 0.18 -4.76 -15.91
C HIS A 29 0.65 -6.05 -15.22
N GLY A 30 0.25 -6.30 -13.98
CA GLY A 30 0.56 -7.51 -13.23
C GLY A 30 1.11 -7.25 -11.83
N LEU A 31 1.67 -8.29 -11.23
CA LEU A 31 2.24 -8.22 -9.88
C LEU A 31 3.71 -7.76 -9.95
N VAL A 32 4.05 -6.72 -9.20
CA VAL A 32 5.40 -6.18 -9.05
C VAL A 32 5.89 -6.45 -7.63
N HIS A 33 7.04 -7.11 -7.49
CA HIS A 33 7.66 -7.30 -6.19
C HIS A 33 8.62 -6.14 -5.88
N VAL A 34 8.44 -5.52 -4.70
CA VAL A 34 9.31 -4.47 -4.18
C VAL A 34 10.03 -4.96 -2.93
N PRO A 35 11.38 -4.96 -2.91
CA PRO A 35 12.16 -5.42 -1.78
C PRO A 35 11.86 -4.67 -0.47
N GLY A 36 11.86 -5.40 0.65
CA GLY A 36 11.52 -4.88 1.98
C GLY A 36 12.54 -3.92 2.60
N ASN A 37 13.72 -3.83 2.02
CA ASN A 37 14.76 -2.87 2.40
C ASN A 37 14.60 -1.51 1.70
N ASN A 38 13.62 -1.34 0.82
CA ASN A 38 13.35 -0.06 0.18
C ASN A 38 12.75 0.94 1.20
N PRO A 39 13.45 2.05 1.53
CA PRO A 39 13.01 2.99 2.55
C PRO A 39 11.69 3.71 2.17
N LEU A 40 11.48 3.99 0.88
CA LEU A 40 10.26 4.64 0.39
C LEU A 40 9.04 3.73 0.56
N MET A 41 9.20 2.43 0.36
CA MET A 41 8.11 1.47 0.58
C MET A 41 7.76 1.31 2.06
N ARG A 42 8.75 1.37 2.96
CA ARG A 42 8.48 1.32 4.40
C ARG A 42 7.63 2.50 4.86
N GLU A 43 7.96 3.70 4.37
CA GLU A 43 7.18 4.91 4.66
C GLU A 43 5.76 4.83 4.07
N ALA A 44 5.64 4.42 2.80
CA ALA A 44 4.34 4.26 2.15
C ALA A 44 3.47 3.19 2.85
N TYR A 45 4.06 2.07 3.28
CA TYR A 45 3.35 1.04 4.02
C TYR A 45 2.88 1.52 5.39
N ALA A 46 3.71 2.28 6.12
CA ALA A 46 3.31 2.86 7.40
C ALA A 46 2.11 3.83 7.23
N ALA A 47 2.08 4.61 6.15
CA ALA A 47 0.95 5.47 5.81
C ALA A 47 -0.31 4.64 5.47
N LEU A 48 -0.16 3.58 4.67
CA LEU A 48 -1.25 2.66 4.31
C LEU A 48 -1.89 2.01 5.53
N VAL A 49 -1.08 1.50 6.46
CA VAL A 49 -1.55 0.87 7.70
C VAL A 49 -2.37 1.86 8.53
N LYS A 50 -1.88 3.10 8.70
CA LYS A 50 -2.62 4.15 9.42
C LYS A 50 -3.95 4.49 8.76
N ALA A 51 -3.97 4.61 7.43
CA ALA A 51 -5.20 4.85 6.68
C ALA A 51 -6.21 3.71 6.87
N ASN A 52 -5.74 2.45 6.81
CA ASN A 52 -6.60 1.28 7.00
C ASN A 52 -7.21 1.22 8.41
N VAL A 53 -6.42 1.49 9.45
CA VAL A 53 -6.92 1.57 10.83
C VAL A 53 -8.05 2.60 10.94
N LYS A 54 -7.86 3.80 10.35
CA LYS A 54 -8.88 4.86 10.37
C LYS A 54 -10.16 4.45 9.65
N VAL A 55 -10.06 3.74 8.52
CA VAL A 55 -11.24 3.20 7.81
C VAL A 55 -11.97 2.17 8.66
N GLN A 56 -11.24 1.31 9.38
CA GLN A 56 -11.84 0.34 10.30
C GLN A 56 -12.56 1.02 11.47
N GLU A 57 -11.98 2.08 12.05
CA GLU A 57 -12.62 2.87 13.10
C GLU A 57 -13.94 3.48 12.62
N ILE A 58 -13.96 4.09 11.42
CA ILE A 58 -15.18 4.64 10.83
C ILE A 58 -16.23 3.55 10.61
N ALA A 59 -15.83 2.39 10.08
CA ALA A 59 -16.74 1.27 9.86
C ALA A 59 -17.31 0.72 11.17
N GLN A 60 -16.53 0.69 12.26
CA GLN A 60 -17.00 0.29 13.58
C GLN A 60 -18.00 1.31 14.15
N GLN A 61 -17.72 2.61 14.03
CA GLN A 61 -18.63 3.67 14.47
C GLN A 61 -19.97 3.61 13.74
N GLN A 62 -19.97 3.36 12.43
CA GLN A 62 -21.22 3.23 11.65
C GLN A 62 -22.04 1.98 12.00
N ARG A 63 -21.41 0.89 12.46
CA ARG A 63 -22.14 -0.30 12.92
C ARG A 63 -22.71 -0.17 14.33
N ALA A 64 -22.15 0.73 15.14
CA ALA A 64 -22.57 0.98 16.52
C ALA A 64 -23.60 2.10 16.66
N ALA A 65 -23.86 2.85 15.58
CA ALA A 65 -24.90 3.87 15.45
C ALA A 65 -26.19 3.28 14.86
#